data_AF-A0A3D4ENN0-F1
#
_entry.id   AF-A0A3D4ENN0-F1
#
_cell.length_a   1.000
_cell.length_b   1.000
_cell.length_c   1.000
_cell.angle_alpha   90.00
_cell.angle_beta   90.00
_cell.angle_gamma   90.00
#
_symmetry.space_group_name_H-M   'P 1'
#
loop_
_entity.id
_entity.type
_entity.pdbx_description
1 polymer ?
#
loop_
_entity_poly.entity_id
_entity_poly.type
_entity_poly.pdbx_seq_one_letter_code
_entity_poly.pdbx_strand_id
1 'polypeptide(L)'
;MKLSLIKISLLMVFLLSYSLGIAQQDPQYTQYMYNPLVINPAYAGNRGVTSILLLHRSQWVGLDGAPSTQNLSVHSPIGLGKVGLGFSLVNDVLGP
;
A
#
# COMPACT_ATOMS: atom_id res chain seq x y z
N MET A 1 10.09 8.50 -46.05
CA MET A 1 8.68 8.74 -45.64
C MET A 1 8.11 7.65 -44.74
N LYS A 2 8.11 6.36 -45.15
CA LYS A 2 7.58 5.22 -44.35
C LYS A 2 8.19 5.08 -42.94
N LEU A 3 9.50 5.28 -42.80
CA LEU A 3 10.19 5.18 -41.50
C LEU A 3 9.79 6.31 -40.52
N SER A 4 9.40 7.49 -41.04
CA SER A 4 8.90 8.61 -40.23
C SER A 4 7.49 8.30 -39.71
N LEU A 5 6.64 7.73 -40.56
CA LEU A 5 5.27 7.29 -40.19
C LEU A 5 5.28 6.22 -39.09
N ILE A 6 6.22 5.26 -39.14
CA ILE A 6 6.36 4.23 -38.09
C ILE A 6 6.75 4.86 -36.75
N LYS A 7 7.70 5.81 -36.75
CA LYS A 7 8.12 6.51 -35.53
C LYS A 7 6.98 7.33 -34.92
N ILE A 8 6.19 8.01 -35.75
CA ILE A 8 5.01 8.77 -35.30
C ILE A 8 3.95 7.83 -34.72
N SER A 9 3.71 6.68 -35.36
CA SER A 9 2.78 5.67 -34.87
C SER A 9 3.20 5.11 -33.51
N LEU A 10 4.48 4.78 -33.32
CA LEU A 10 5.02 4.30 -32.04
C LEU A 10 4.89 5.35 -30.93
N LEU A 11 5.15 6.63 -31.24
CA LEU A 11 4.97 7.72 -30.28
C LEU A 11 3.50 7.89 -29.87
N MET A 12 2.57 7.79 -30.82
CA MET A 12 1.13 7.83 -30.55
C MET A 12 0.69 6.69 -29.61
N VAL A 13 1.14 5.46 -29.87
CA VAL A 13 0.83 4.30 -29.01
C VAL A 13 1.39 4.50 -27.60
N PHE A 14 2.60 5.03 -27.47
CA PHE A 14 3.22 5.32 -26.17
C PHE A 14 2.49 6.41 -25.38
N LEU A 15 1.94 7.43 -26.06
CA LEU A 15 1.18 8.49 -25.39
C LEU A 15 -0.21 8.01 -24.96
N LEU A 16 -0.85 7.14 -25.74
CA LEU A 16 -2.18 6.59 -25.44
C LEU A 16 -2.16 5.56 -24.31
N SER A 17 -1.03 4.91 -24.03
CA SER A 17 -0.93 3.97 -22.90
C SER A 17 -0.87 4.66 -21.54
N TYR A 18 -0.57 5.96 -21.48
CA TYR A 18 -0.50 6.72 -20.22
C TYR A 18 -1.87 6.90 -19.54
N SER A 19 -2.97 6.93 -20.30
CA SER A 19 -4.32 7.12 -19.76
C SER A 19 -4.97 5.84 -19.21
N LEU A 20 -4.34 4.67 -19.39
CA LEU A 20 -4.86 3.38 -18.93
C LEU A 20 -4.29 2.96 -17.56
N GLY A 21 -3.53 3.82 -16.89
CA GLY A 21 -3.06 3.55 -15.54
C GLY A 21 -4.21 3.50 -14.54
N ILE A 22 -4.39 2.37 -13.87
CA ILE A 22 -5.27 2.29 -12.70
C ILE A 22 -4.60 3.08 -11.58
N ALA A 23 -5.10 4.29 -11.30
CA ALA A 23 -4.68 5.07 -10.15
C ALA A 23 -5.40 4.55 -8.90
N GLN A 24 -4.78 3.61 -8.18
CA GLN A 24 -5.20 3.28 -6.83
C GLN A 24 -4.72 4.38 -5.88
N GLN A 25 -5.62 4.89 -5.04
CA GLN A 25 -5.24 5.78 -3.95
C GLN A 25 -4.57 4.95 -2.85
N ASP A 26 -3.50 5.49 -2.28
CA ASP A 26 -2.92 4.91 -1.08
C ASP A 26 -3.92 5.02 0.07
N PRO A 27 -4.05 3.97 0.92
CA PRO A 27 -4.90 4.02 2.08
C PRO A 27 -4.48 5.18 3.00
N GLN A 28 -5.42 6.02 3.42
CA GLN A 28 -5.12 7.09 4.37
C GLN A 28 -4.94 6.53 5.78
N TYR A 29 -3.70 6.50 6.29
CA TYR A 29 -3.39 6.04 7.64
C TYR A 29 -3.30 7.18 8.66
N THR A 30 -4.40 7.49 9.35
CA THR A 30 -4.33 8.37 10.54
C THR A 30 -3.88 7.62 11.79
N GLN A 31 -4.05 6.30 11.81
CA GLN A 31 -3.73 5.40 12.93
C GLN A 31 -2.31 4.81 12.86
N TYR A 32 -1.40 5.43 12.10
CA TYR A 32 -0.05 4.91 11.89
C TYR A 32 0.75 4.69 13.18
N MET A 33 0.44 5.44 14.25
CA MET A 33 1.05 5.31 15.57
C MET A 33 0.90 3.89 16.17
N TYR A 34 -0.16 3.17 15.79
CA TYR A 34 -0.36 1.78 16.21
C TYR A 34 0.40 0.78 15.33
N ASN A 35 0.63 1.13 14.05
CA ASN A 35 1.35 0.28 13.10
C ASN A 35 2.49 1.02 12.35
N PRO A 36 3.64 1.26 13.00
CA PRO A 36 4.77 1.91 12.34
C PRO A 36 5.35 1.10 11.16
N LEU A 37 5.10 -0.23 11.11
CA LEU A 37 5.57 -1.12 10.05
C LEU A 37 5.04 -0.70 8.67
N VAL A 38 3.83 -0.16 8.61
CA VAL A 38 3.19 0.28 7.35
C VAL A 38 3.89 1.49 6.74
N ILE A 39 4.46 2.36 7.57
CA ILE A 39 5.22 3.53 7.10
C ILE A 39 6.69 3.17 6.86
N ASN A 40 7.28 2.36 7.75
CA ASN A 40 8.69 2.01 7.69
C ASN A 40 8.88 0.50 7.84
N PRO A 41 9.14 -0.23 6.75
CA PRO A 41 9.44 -1.66 6.78
C PRO A 41 10.65 -2.02 7.66
N ALA A 42 11.62 -1.09 7.83
CA ALA A 42 12.78 -1.32 8.70
C ALA A 42 12.42 -1.36 10.20
N TYR A 43 11.18 -1.04 10.57
CA TYR A 43 10.68 -1.24 11.93
C TYR A 43 10.49 -2.73 12.28
N ALA A 44 10.45 -3.63 11.29
CA ALA A 44 10.30 -5.06 11.52
C ALA A 44 11.35 -5.57 12.53
N GLY A 45 10.87 -6.20 13.60
CA GLY A 45 11.71 -6.78 14.63
C GLY A 45 12.40 -5.79 15.59
N ASN A 46 12.20 -4.48 15.42
CA ASN A 46 12.84 -3.44 16.25
C ASN A 46 12.48 -3.55 17.75
N ARG A 47 11.32 -4.12 18.09
CA ARG A 47 10.89 -4.33 19.49
C ARG A 47 11.58 -5.51 20.18
N GLY A 48 12.40 -6.29 19.48
CA GLY A 48 13.07 -7.48 20.05
C GLY A 48 12.13 -8.66 20.33
N VAL A 49 10.85 -8.56 19.97
CA VAL A 49 9.83 -9.60 20.16
C VAL A 49 8.99 -9.76 18.91
N THR A 50 8.36 -10.94 18.76
CA THR A 50 7.31 -11.14 17.77
C THR A 50 6.11 -10.26 18.13
N SER A 51 5.65 -9.45 17.19
CA SER A 51 4.53 -8.53 17.34
C SER A 51 3.47 -8.85 16.31
N ILE A 52 2.23 -8.94 16.74
CA ILE A 52 1.05 -9.17 15.91
C ILE A 52 0.08 -8.02 16.19
N LEU A 53 -0.45 -7.40 15.14
CA LEU A 53 -1.41 -6.31 15.21
C LEU A 53 -2.57 -6.59 14.25
N LEU A 54 -3.79 -6.48 14.76
CA LEU A 54 -5.02 -6.40 13.97
C LEU A 54 -5.66 -5.03 14.24
N LEU A 55 -5.95 -4.30 13.17
CA LEU A 55 -6.53 -2.97 13.24
C LEU A 55 -7.72 -2.87 12.27
N HIS A 56 -8.83 -2.34 12.77
CA HIS A 56 -10.01 -2.03 11.98
C HIS A 56 -10.38 -0.57 12.20
N ARG A 57 -10.62 0.15 11.11
CA ARG A 57 -10.99 1.56 11.12
C ARG A 57 -12.21 1.78 10.24
N SER A 58 -13.28 2.30 10.84
CA SER A 58 -14.46 2.79 10.12
C SER A 58 -14.47 4.31 10.17
N GLN A 59 -14.74 4.97 9.04
CA GLN A 59 -14.87 6.42 8.95
C GLN A 59 -16.28 6.81 8.55
N TRP A 60 -16.73 8.01 8.94
CA TRP A 60 -18.04 8.54 8.53
C TRP A 60 -19.20 7.57 8.77
N VAL A 61 -19.16 6.89 9.93
CA VAL A 61 -20.11 5.83 10.30
C VAL A 61 -21.55 6.33 10.14
N GLY A 62 -22.37 5.54 9.44
CA GLY A 62 -23.77 5.87 9.14
C GLY A 62 -23.99 6.48 7.75
N LEU A 63 -22.92 6.76 6.98
CA LEU A 63 -23.04 7.09 5.55
C LEU A 63 -22.93 5.82 4.69
N ASP A 64 -23.76 5.74 3.66
CA ASP A 64 -23.68 4.66 2.67
C ASP A 64 -22.37 4.74 1.88
N GLY A 65 -21.70 3.59 1.77
CA GLY A 65 -20.38 3.51 1.14
C GLY A 65 -19.25 4.07 2.01
N ALA A 66 -19.48 4.36 3.29
CA ALA A 66 -18.44 4.86 4.20
C ALA A 66 -17.10 4.07 4.11
N PRO A 67 -15.95 4.76 4.07
CA PRO A 67 -14.64 4.12 4.02
C PRO A 67 -14.39 3.20 5.21
N SER A 68 -13.76 2.07 4.94
CA SER A 68 -13.34 1.10 5.95
C SER A 68 -12.01 0.48 5.59
N THR A 69 -11.07 0.50 6.54
CA THR A 69 -9.73 -0.08 6.37
C THR A 69 -9.50 -1.15 7.43
N GLN A 70 -8.92 -2.27 7.02
CA GLN A 70 -8.47 -3.36 7.88
C GLN A 70 -6.98 -3.60 7.64
N ASN A 71 -6.23 -3.79 8.71
CA ASN A 71 -4.81 -4.11 8.65
C ASN A 71 -4.49 -5.28 9.58
N LEU A 72 -3.82 -6.28 9.03
CA LEU A 72 -3.17 -7.34 9.80
C LEU A 72 -1.67 -7.24 9.56
N SER A 73 -0.89 -7.09 10.63
CA SER A 73 0.56 -7.03 10.56
C SER A 73 1.21 -7.97 11.55
N VAL A 74 2.24 -8.68 11.08
CA VAL A 74 3.05 -9.60 11.89
C VAL A 74 4.51 -9.29 11.59
N HIS A 75 5.30 -9.02 12.62
CA HIS A 75 6.74 -8.86 12.45
C HIS A 75 7.54 -9.40 13.63
N SER A 76 8.76 -9.86 13.39
CA SER A 76 9.62 -10.45 14.41
C SER A 76 11.10 -10.19 14.10
N PRO A 77 11.97 -10.03 15.12
CA PRO A 77 13.39 -10.28 14.90
C PRO A 77 13.58 -11.76 14.53
N ILE A 78 14.56 -12.06 13.68
CA ILE A 78 14.84 -13.44 13.24
C ILE A 78 16.12 -14.04 13.85
N GLY A 79 16.71 -13.37 14.84
CA GLY A 79 17.92 -13.83 15.53
C GLY A 79 19.21 -13.71 14.73
N LEU A 80 19.15 -13.29 13.46
CA LEU A 80 20.32 -13.03 12.61
C LEU A 80 20.82 -11.59 12.79
N GLY A 81 21.24 -11.23 14.00
CA GLY A 81 21.71 -9.87 14.32
C GLY A 81 20.59 -8.83 14.28
N LYS A 82 20.82 -7.69 13.60
CA LYS A 82 19.84 -6.57 13.47
C LYS A 82 18.89 -6.76 12.28
N VAL A 83 18.42 -7.99 12.08
CA VAL A 83 17.51 -8.34 10.98
C VAL A 83 16.15 -8.73 11.55
N GLY A 84 15.10 -8.17 10.96
CA GLY A 84 13.72 -8.55 11.22
C GLY A 84 13.01 -8.91 9.92
N LEU A 85 11.96 -9.72 10.06
CA LEU A 85 11.01 -10.01 8.99
C LEU A 85 9.63 -9.53 9.39
N GLY A 86 8.87 -9.07 8.41
CA GLY A 86 7.53 -8.57 8.60
C GLY A 86 6.64 -8.88 7.41
N PHE A 87 5.36 -9.04 7.69
CA PHE A 87 4.28 -9.20 6.75
C PHE A 87 3.15 -8.26 7.15
N SER A 88 2.57 -7.55 6.18
CA SER A 88 1.42 -6.66 6.38
C SER A 88 0.42 -6.90 5.27
N LEU A 89 -0.83 -7.16 5.65
CA LEU A 89 -1.97 -7.27 4.76
C LEU A 89 -2.94 -6.13 5.05
N VAL A 90 -3.30 -5.39 4.02
CA VAL A 90 -4.23 -4.26 4.10
C VAL A 90 -5.40 -4.56 3.18
N ASN A 91 -6.60 -4.49 3.72
CA ASN A 91 -7.84 -4.45 2.96
C ASN A 91 -8.41 -3.05 3.14
N ASP A 92 -8.46 -2.28 2.06
CA ASP A 92 -8.97 -0.91 2.06
C ASP A 92 -10.18 -0.80 1.14
N VAL A 93 -11.28 -0.30 1.71
CA VAL A 93 -12.48 0.09 0.97
C VAL A 93 -12.52 1.60 0.99
N LEU A 94 -12.20 2.18 -0.16
CA LEU A 94 -12.35 3.61 -0.38
C LEU A 94 -13.85 3.95 -0.38
N GLY A 95 -14.19 5.06 0.27
CA GLY A 95 -15.55 5.58 0.22
C GLY A 95 -15.92 6.18 -1.15
N PRO A 96 -17.17 6.64 -1.31
CA PRO A 96 -17.65 7.26 -2.55
C PRO A 96 -16.90 8.55 -2.92
#